data_AF-A0A543BI65-F1
#
_entry.id   AF-A0A543BI65-F1
#
_cell.length_a   1.000
_cell.length_b   1.000
_cell.length_c   1.000
_cell.angle_alpha   90.00
_cell.angle_beta   90.00
_cell.angle_gamma   90.00
#
_symmetry.space_group_name_H-M   'P 1'
#
loop_
_entity.id
_entity.type
_entity.pdbx_description
1 polymer ?
#
loop_
_entity_poly.entity_id
_entity_poly.type
_entity_poly.pdbx_seq_one_letter_code
_entity_poly.pdbx_strand_id
1 'polypeptide(L)'
;MNTFIATKTSHLGPIDPDWTIADLIQWLSDDARQHEAALRHPLARIEALITGVHWAGTPSTIALIRSLVEALRQDPALRGMRIRELGPQHAPETPERIPQLA
;
A
#
# COMPACT_ATOMS: atom_id res chain seq x y z
N MET A 1 19.30 15.71 -27.59
CA MET A 1 17.97 16.33 -27.44
C MET A 1 17.05 15.22 -26.96
N ASN A 2 17.00 15.02 -25.63
CA ASN A 2 16.35 13.85 -25.03
C ASN A 2 14.91 14.21 -24.72
N THR A 3 14.01 13.69 -25.56
CA THR A 3 12.56 13.73 -25.35
C THR A 3 12.23 12.96 -24.09
N PHE A 4 12.10 13.65 -22.96
CA PHE A 4 11.50 13.10 -21.75
C PHE A 4 10.03 12.89 -22.03
N ILE A 5 9.65 11.64 -22.26
CA ILE A 5 8.27 11.23 -22.37
C ILE A 5 7.66 11.54 -21.00
N ALA A 6 6.81 12.56 -20.95
CA ALA A 6 5.98 12.86 -19.80
C ALA A 6 5.00 11.70 -19.60
N THR A 7 5.46 10.63 -18.93
CA THR A 7 4.60 9.59 -18.40
C THR A 7 3.77 10.21 -17.28
N LYS A 8 2.58 10.68 -17.69
CA LYS A 8 1.34 10.75 -16.91
C LYS A 8 1.59 10.61 -15.41
N THR A 9 1.76 11.75 -14.75
CA THR A 9 1.96 11.92 -13.31
C THR A 9 1.20 10.84 -12.55
N SER A 10 1.93 9.81 -12.12
CA SER A 10 1.36 8.65 -11.45
C SER A 10 0.57 9.16 -10.25
N HIS A 11 -0.65 8.66 -10.08
CA HIS A 11 -1.52 8.95 -8.93
C HIS A 11 -0.88 8.55 -7.57
N LEU A 12 0.35 8.02 -7.60
CA LEU A 12 1.17 7.58 -6.48
C LEU A 12 2.30 8.56 -6.12
N GLY A 13 2.45 9.68 -6.84
CA GLY A 13 3.47 10.70 -6.55
C GLY A 13 4.90 10.18 -6.83
N PRO A 14 5.87 10.37 -5.91
CA PRO A 14 7.27 9.92 -6.08
C PRO A 14 7.47 8.41 -5.90
N ILE A 15 6.40 7.66 -5.62
CA ILE A 15 6.44 6.22 -5.43
C ILE A 15 6.41 5.54 -6.81
N ASP A 16 7.43 4.73 -7.09
CA ASP A 16 7.54 4.00 -8.35
C ASP A 16 6.68 2.72 -8.32
N PRO A 17 5.80 2.50 -9.31
CA PRO A 17 4.91 1.34 -9.35
C PRO A 17 5.64 -0.01 -9.55
N ASP A 18 6.88 -0.01 -10.02
CA ASP A 18 7.71 -1.21 -10.17
C ASP A 18 8.44 -1.61 -8.88
N TRP A 19 8.44 -0.76 -7.86
CA TRP A 19 8.99 -1.09 -6.55
C TRP A 19 8.20 -2.20 -5.86
N THR A 20 8.93 -3.02 -5.11
CA THR A 20 8.31 -3.96 -4.17
C THR A 20 7.86 -3.24 -2.89
N ILE A 21 6.98 -3.87 -2.11
CA ILE A 21 6.60 -3.31 -0.80
C ILE A 21 7.82 -3.19 0.13
N ALA A 22 8.80 -4.11 0.02
CA ALA A 22 10.05 -4.01 0.78
C ALA A 22 10.88 -2.78 0.37
N ASP A 23 11.02 -2.52 -0.94
CA ASP A 23 11.74 -1.34 -1.45
C ASP A 23 11.07 -0.04 -0.97
N LEU A 24 9.74 -0.01 -0.98
CA LEU A 24 8.97 1.12 -0.45
C LEU A 24 9.25 1.36 1.03
N ILE A 25 9.21 0.32 1.88
CA ILE A 25 9.50 0.47 3.31
C ILE A 25 10.94 0.91 3.56
N GLN A 26 11.89 0.37 2.81
CA GLN A 26 13.29 0.80 2.89
C GLN A 26 13.43 2.27 2.52
N TRP A 27 12.76 2.71 1.45
CA TRP A 27 12.76 4.10 1.03
C TRP A 27 12.09 5.03 2.05
N LEU A 28 11.02 4.60 2.72
CA LEU A 28 10.32 5.33 3.78
C LEU A 28 11.06 5.34 5.13
N SER A 29 12.14 4.56 5.27
CA SER A 29 12.94 4.54 6.50
C SER A 29 13.75 5.81 6.71
N ASP A 30 13.88 6.66 5.67
CA ASP A 30 14.45 8.00 5.77
C ASP A 30 13.54 8.95 6.56
N ASP A 31 14.05 9.53 7.65
CA ASP A 31 13.32 10.38 8.60
C ASP A 31 12.64 11.58 7.94
N ALA A 32 13.27 12.18 6.92
CA ALA A 32 12.70 13.33 6.20
C ALA A 32 11.40 12.96 5.47
N ARG A 33 11.29 11.72 4.99
CA ARG A 33 10.12 11.22 4.26
C ARG A 33 8.97 10.81 5.18
N GLN A 34 9.26 10.47 6.44
CA GLN A 34 8.25 10.08 7.43
C GLN A 34 7.30 11.23 7.80
N HIS A 35 7.71 12.48 7.56
CA HIS A 35 6.92 13.68 7.81
C HIS A 35 6.37 14.33 6.54
N GLU A 36 6.62 13.74 5.37
CA GLU A 36 6.21 14.33 4.10
C GLU A 36 4.70 14.18 3.87
N ALA A 37 3.99 15.31 3.88
CA ALA A 37 2.53 15.35 3.72
C ALA A 37 2.08 14.88 2.32
N ALA A 38 2.93 15.05 1.30
CA ALA A 38 2.66 14.60 -0.06
C ALA A 38 2.54 13.06 -0.17
N LEU A 39 3.21 12.33 0.73
CA LEU A 39 3.16 10.86 0.78
C LEU A 39 1.92 10.31 1.47
N ARG A 40 1.17 11.13 2.22
CA ARG A 40 0.02 10.66 2.99
C ARG A 40 -1.04 10.01 2.13
N HIS A 41 -1.46 10.67 1.04
CA HIS A 41 -2.50 10.15 0.16
C HIS A 41 -2.09 8.86 -0.58
N PRO A 42 -0.91 8.79 -1.23
CA PRO A 42 -0.50 7.55 -1.90
C PRO A 42 -0.25 6.40 -0.92
N LEU A 43 0.31 6.66 0.27
CA LEU A 43 0.47 5.62 1.29
C LEU A 43 -0.86 5.12 1.84
N ALA A 44 -1.84 6.00 2.07
CA ALA A 44 -3.17 5.57 2.51
C ALA A 44 -3.86 4.67 1.47
N ARG A 45 -3.62 4.91 0.18
CA ARG A 45 -4.14 4.06 -0.89
C ARG A 45 -3.49 2.68 -0.91
N ILE A 46 -2.15 2.65 -0.82
CA ILE A 46 -1.39 1.39 -0.79
C ILE A 46 -1.76 0.57 0.45
N GLU A 47 -1.86 1.23 1.60
CA GLU A 47 -2.25 0.59 2.86
C GLU A 47 -3.66 -0.01 2.77
N ALA A 48 -4.65 0.74 2.28
CA ALA A 48 -6.01 0.23 2.11
C ALA A 48 -6.09 -0.96 1.14
N LEU A 49 -5.23 -1.03 0.11
CA LEU A 49 -5.17 -2.17 -0.81
C LEU A 49 -4.57 -3.42 -0.16
N ILE A 50 -3.66 -3.26 0.80
CA ILE A 50 -2.97 -4.35 1.47
C ILE A 50 -3.76 -4.85 2.69
N THR A 51 -4.25 -3.93 3.52
CA THR A 51 -4.89 -4.27 4.79
C THR A 51 -6.41 -4.36 4.68
N GLY A 52 -7.01 -3.74 3.64
CA GLY A 52 -8.45 -3.55 3.54
C GLY A 52 -9.02 -2.61 4.61
N VAL A 53 -8.17 -1.96 5.42
CA VAL A 53 -8.62 -1.13 6.54
C VAL A 53 -8.91 0.28 6.06
N HIS A 54 -10.06 0.80 6.49
CA HIS A 54 -10.39 2.22 6.36
C HIS A 54 -10.20 2.91 7.72
N TRP A 55 -9.33 3.91 7.76
CA TRP A 55 -9.09 4.70 8.96
C TRP A 55 -10.31 5.56 9.30
N ALA A 56 -10.69 5.61 10.58
CA ALA A 56 -11.81 6.43 11.07
C ALA A 56 -11.53 7.95 10.99
N GLY A 57 -10.26 8.35 10.89
CA GLY A 57 -9.82 9.73 10.74
C GLY A 57 -8.69 9.84 9.71
N THR A 58 -8.08 11.02 9.58
CA THR A 58 -6.92 11.20 8.68
C THR A 58 -5.66 10.66 9.34
N PRO A 59 -5.08 9.53 8.89
CA PRO A 59 -3.87 9.00 9.49
C PRO A 59 -2.65 9.86 9.15
N SER A 60 -1.65 9.84 10.03
CA SER A 60 -0.34 10.43 9.75
C SER A 60 0.49 9.49 8.86
N THR A 61 1.49 10.04 8.17
CA THR A 61 2.45 9.26 7.37
C THR A 61 3.13 8.16 8.20
N ILE A 62 3.51 8.45 9.46
CA ILE A 62 4.07 7.44 10.39
C ILE A 62 3.05 6.35 10.74
N ALA A 63 1.78 6.69 10.96
CA ALA A 63 0.75 5.70 11.27
C ALA A 63 0.54 4.73 10.09
N LEU A 64 0.56 5.25 8.85
CA LEU A 64 0.49 4.45 7.63
C LEU A 64 1.71 3.54 7.47
N ILE A 65 2.93 4.06 7.67
CA ILE A 65 4.16 3.26 7.62
C ILE A 65 4.11 2.12 8.64
N ARG A 66 3.67 2.40 9.89
CA ARG A 66 3.53 1.36 10.92
C ARG A 66 2.51 0.30 10.55
N SER A 67 1.37 0.67 9.97
CA SER A 67 0.37 -0.29 9.49
C SER A 67 0.94 -1.20 8.41
N LEU A 68 1.66 -0.62 7.43
CA LEU A 68 2.32 -1.40 6.37
C LEU A 68 3.37 -2.37 6.92
N VAL A 69 4.21 -1.93 7.86
CA VAL A 69 5.21 -2.79 8.51
C VAL A 69 4.54 -3.93 9.29
N GLU A 70 3.41 -3.66 9.95
CA GLU A 70 2.65 -4.70 10.63
C GLU A 70 2.05 -5.69 9.64
N ALA A 71 1.44 -5.22 8.54
CA ALA A 71 0.93 -6.09 7.48
C ALA A 71 2.02 -7.01 6.89
N LEU A 72 3.22 -6.48 6.64
CA LEU A 72 4.39 -7.26 6.21
C LEU A 72 4.91 -8.25 7.25
N ARG A 73 4.61 -8.04 8.53
CA ARG A 73 4.94 -8.97 9.61
C ARG A 73 3.94 -10.13 9.63
N GLN A 74 2.65 -9.83 9.43
CA GLN A 74 1.58 -10.83 9.39
C GLN A 74 1.63 -11.68 8.11
N ASP A 75 1.98 -11.08 6.97
CA ASP A 75 2.18 -11.77 5.70
C ASP A 75 3.51 -11.36 5.02
N PRO A 76 4.59 -12.14 5.25
CA PRO A 76 5.88 -11.89 4.63
C PRO A 76 5.89 -12.02 3.09
N ALA A 77 4.90 -12.69 2.49
CA ALA A 77 4.84 -12.86 1.03
C ALA A 77 4.61 -11.53 0.30
N LEU A 78 3.95 -10.58 0.97
CA LEU A 78 3.72 -9.22 0.48
C LEU A 78 5.02 -8.45 0.17
N ARG A 79 6.14 -8.82 0.81
CA ARG A 79 7.42 -8.11 0.65
C ARG A 79 7.89 -8.08 -0.80
N GLY A 80 7.65 -9.16 -1.54
CA GLY A 80 8.07 -9.28 -2.95
C GLY A 80 7.04 -8.78 -3.96
N MET A 81 5.84 -8.40 -3.51
CA MET A 81 4.77 -7.94 -4.39
C MET A 81 5.09 -6.54 -4.90
N ARG A 82 4.90 -6.29 -6.21
CA ARG A 82 5.06 -4.94 -6.75
C ARG A 82 3.84 -4.08 -6.47
N ILE A 83 4.05 -2.78 -6.31
CA ILE A 83 2.97 -1.82 -6.07
C ILE A 83 1.92 -1.84 -7.19
N ARG A 84 2.33 -2.03 -8.46
CA ARG A 84 1.39 -2.17 -9.58
C ARG A 84 0.55 -3.45 -9.56
N GLU A 85 0.99 -4.47 -8.83
CA GLU A 85 0.32 -5.77 -8.71
C GLU A 85 -0.68 -5.79 -7.55
N LEU A 86 -0.72 -4.71 -6.75
CA LEU A 86 -1.75 -4.47 -5.73
C LEU A 86 -3.11 -4.25 -6.43
N GLY A 87 -3.86 -5.34 -6.61
CA GLY A 87 -5.28 -5.32 -6.93
C GLY A 87 -6.12 -5.53 -5.66
N PRO A 88 -7.45 -5.34 -5.72
CA PRO A 88 -8.36 -5.75 -4.65
C PRO A 88 -8.34 -7.28 -4.55
N GLN A 89 -7.35 -7.80 -3.84
CA GLN A 89 -7.25 -9.19 -3.43
C GLN A 89 -7.35 -9.15 -1.91
N HIS A 90 -8.12 -10.05 -1.31
CA HIS A 90 -8.46 -10.10 0.12
C HIS A 90 -9.68 -9.27 0.55
N ALA A 91 -10.83 -9.49 -0.10
CA ALA A 91 -11.99 -9.78 0.72
C ALA A 91 -11.81 -11.23 1.21
N PRO A 92 -11.80 -11.55 2.52
CA PRO A 92 -12.09 -12.90 2.92
C PRO A 92 -13.48 -13.18 2.37
N GLU A 93 -13.55 -14.05 1.36
CA GLU A 93 -14.76 -14.74 1.00
C GLU A 93 -15.33 -15.35 2.28
N THR A 94 -16.28 -14.62 2.88
CA THR A 94 -17.09 -15.11 3.98
C THR A 94 -17.56 -16.49 3.53
N PRO A 95 -17.24 -17.57 4.25
CA PRO A 95 -17.81 -18.86 3.93
C PRO A 95 -19.31 -18.72 4.20
N GLU A 96 -20.07 -18.42 3.15
CA GLU A 96 -21.51 -18.43 3.18
C GLU A 96 -21.90 -19.85 3.58
N ARG A 97 -22.26 -20.00 4.85
CA ARG A 97 -22.67 -21.27 5.42
C ARG A 97 -23.93 -21.70 4.67
N ILE A 98 -23.75 -22.65 3.75
CA ILE A 98 -24.83 -23.39 3.10
C ILE A 98 -25.76 -23.88 4.21
N PRO A 99 -27.04 -23.43 4.29
CA PRO A 99 -28.01 -24.13 5.10
C PRO A 99 -28.36 -25.42 4.35
N GLN A 100 -27.77 -26.54 4.79
CA GLN A 100 -28.36 -27.84 4.51
C GLN A 100 -29.69 -27.90 5.26
N LEU A 101 -30.80 -27.87 4.51
CA LEU A 101 -32.11 -28.22 5.05
C LEU A 101 -32.41 -29.66 4.62
N ALA A 102 -32.49 -30.53 5.63
CA ALA A 102 -33.00 -31.89 5.55
C ALA A 102 -34.53 -31.90 5.43
#